data_AF-A0A818AKZ7-F1
#
_entry.id   AF-A0A818AKZ7-F1
#
_cell.length_a   1.000
_cell.length_b   1.000
_cell.length_c   1.000
_cell.angle_alpha   90.00
_cell.angle_beta   90.00
_cell.angle_gamma   90.00
#
_symmetry.space_group_name_H-M   'P 1'
#
loop_
_entity.id
_entity.type
_entity.pdbx_description
1 polymer ?
#
loop_
_entity_poly.entity_id
_entity_poly.type
_entity_poly.pdbx_seq_one_letter_code
_entity_poly.pdbx_strand_id
1 'polypeptide(L)'
;MKRFMKYMDIYHVYEGFFNLNTRFQNLLIHSNVPIHISISTMSKSNFECAQSLNNVADHLIILPKLHSLTINNIGYIQNSTLYYIRILRLPKLKYCKIKFESKDDVELLPKSTDIFSPIECLVINHYFRLQSLNNLLSYLQQLRHLSINYLNGFDLQHIEFYPIVLKNLKYISLELDLVSFDQLEKFIKNFFYYVEVLRLTIKADFTYFDAKKMGTINKTVKSGIFYSTNPYRRKDYTFYWEFDEQVCSYIQENNLNSVKHLHICSNAISDICINYFSNVTELTITNSFQISVDPVSKTLSRIVALKQITKLVVEPYDFYFEELIDLLRCTSNLYTLKYDLICFHQNTATSIQQKEEFLHLSNINKVKRLDIRETCTLEEIKMLVNLFPQLQYLQTAHGKIFFEKPLKTAIFFIRPRFY
;
A
#
# COMPACT_ATOMS: atom_id res chain seq x y z
N MET A 1 12.45 6.89 -37.61
CA MET A 1 11.63 7.75 -36.72
C MET A 1 10.98 6.98 -35.57
N LYS A 2 10.11 5.98 -35.79
CA LYS A 2 9.48 5.14 -34.72
C LYS A 2 10.48 4.48 -33.74
N ARG A 3 11.66 4.06 -34.19
CA ARG A 3 12.70 3.48 -33.32
C ARG A 3 13.50 4.51 -32.51
N PHE A 4 13.64 5.73 -33.03
CA PHE A 4 14.39 6.81 -32.37
C PHE A 4 13.58 7.42 -31.21
N MET A 5 12.26 7.50 -31.38
CA MET A 5 11.29 7.96 -30.38
C MET A 5 11.12 7.03 -29.17
N LYS A 6 11.63 5.78 -29.23
CA LYS A 6 11.51 4.82 -28.13
C LYS A 6 12.53 5.06 -27.01
N TYR A 7 13.58 5.85 -27.28
CA TYR A 7 14.71 6.06 -26.37
C TYR A 7 14.85 7.50 -25.87
N MET A 8 14.07 8.44 -26.40
CA MET A 8 14.01 9.79 -25.85
C MET A 8 12.78 9.91 -24.95
N ASP A 9 13.00 10.37 -23.71
CA ASP A 9 11.89 10.92 -22.92
C ASP A 9 11.24 12.01 -23.78
N ILE A 10 9.91 11.96 -23.88
CA ILE A 10 9.13 12.86 -24.72
C ILE A 10 9.34 14.33 -24.33
N TYR A 11 9.82 14.60 -23.11
CA TYR A 11 10.30 15.93 -22.72
C TYR A 11 11.54 16.38 -23.51
N HIS A 12 12.56 15.54 -23.70
CA HIS A 12 13.72 15.90 -24.55
C HIS A 12 13.31 16.08 -26.01
N VAL A 13 12.32 15.31 -26.46
CA VAL A 13 11.71 15.53 -27.78
C VAL A 13 10.99 16.87 -27.81
N TYR A 14 10.28 17.23 -26.73
CA TYR A 14 9.55 18.48 -26.62
C TYR A 14 10.50 19.68 -26.50
N GLU A 15 11.30 19.79 -25.45
CA GLU A 15 12.21 20.91 -25.22
C GLU A 15 13.23 21.08 -26.36
N GLY A 16 13.81 19.97 -26.84
CA GLY A 16 14.80 19.98 -27.92
C GLY A 16 14.20 20.23 -29.31
N PHE A 17 13.04 19.66 -29.66
CA PHE A 17 12.50 19.77 -31.02
C PHE A 17 11.34 20.73 -31.17
N PHE A 18 10.55 21.01 -30.13
CA PHE A 18 9.46 21.98 -30.19
C PHE A 18 9.99 23.40 -30.36
N ASN A 19 11.04 23.76 -29.61
CA ASN A 19 11.63 25.10 -29.66
C ASN A 19 12.59 25.30 -30.85
N LEU A 20 13.19 24.23 -31.38
CA LEU A 20 14.17 24.32 -32.46
C LEU A 20 13.59 24.03 -33.85
N ASN A 21 12.34 23.53 -33.96
CA ASN A 21 11.81 23.09 -35.25
C ASN A 21 10.28 23.29 -35.39
N THR A 22 9.90 24.36 -36.10
CA THR A 22 8.51 24.72 -36.38
C THR A 22 7.73 23.63 -37.12
N ARG A 23 8.38 22.76 -37.91
CA ARG A 23 7.71 21.62 -38.57
C ARG A 23 7.32 20.54 -37.57
N PHE A 24 8.14 20.27 -36.56
CA PHE A 24 7.78 19.33 -35.49
C PHE A 24 6.70 19.89 -34.58
N GLN A 25 6.78 21.19 -34.27
CA GLN A 25 5.72 21.91 -33.57
C GLN A 25 4.38 21.76 -34.30
N ASN A 26 4.36 22.03 -35.61
CA ASN A 26 3.17 21.85 -36.44
C ASN A 26 2.70 20.40 -36.48
N LEU A 27 3.60 19.41 -36.49
CA LEU A 27 3.22 18.00 -36.49
C LEU A 27 2.54 17.60 -35.16
N LEU A 28 3.01 18.12 -34.02
CA LEU A 28 2.40 17.86 -32.72
C LEU A 28 1.06 18.60 -32.55
N ILE A 29 1.00 19.88 -32.93
CA ILE A 29 -0.22 20.71 -32.84
C ILE A 29 -1.32 20.16 -33.77
N HIS A 30 -0.97 19.76 -34.99
CA HIS A 30 -1.92 19.28 -35.99
C HIS A 30 -2.05 17.75 -36.03
N SER A 31 -1.35 17.02 -35.14
CA SER A 31 -1.46 15.56 -35.05
C SER A 31 -2.92 15.15 -34.88
N ASN A 32 -3.35 14.08 -35.56
CA ASN A 32 -4.65 13.44 -35.33
C ASN A 32 -4.60 12.31 -34.31
N VAL A 33 -3.42 11.99 -33.80
CA VAL A 33 -3.20 10.87 -32.88
C VAL A 33 -3.22 11.37 -31.43
N PRO A 34 -3.85 10.64 -30.49
CA PRO A 34 -3.76 10.94 -29.07
C PRO A 34 -2.30 11.02 -28.61
N ILE A 35 -1.96 12.08 -27.89
CA ILE A 35 -0.61 12.29 -27.37
C ILE A 35 -0.57 11.82 -25.91
N HIS A 36 0.48 11.05 -25.58
CA HIS A 36 0.77 10.58 -24.23
C HIS A 36 2.11 11.15 -23.79
N ILE A 37 2.12 12.00 -22.76
CA ILE A 37 3.34 12.60 -22.22
C ILE A 37 3.66 11.96 -20.86
N SER A 38 4.89 11.47 -20.69
CA SER A 38 5.44 11.06 -19.40
C SER A 38 6.70 11.86 -19.16
N ILE A 39 6.70 12.70 -18.13
CA ILE A 39 7.87 13.49 -17.71
C ILE A 39 8.43 12.76 -16.48
N SER A 40 9.58 12.11 -16.63
CA SER A 40 10.24 11.36 -15.55
C SER A 40 11.66 11.87 -15.30
N THR A 41 11.96 12.22 -14.04
CA THR A 41 13.31 12.43 -13.48
C THR A 41 14.32 13.07 -14.44
N MET A 42 14.23 14.40 -14.58
CA MET A 42 15.41 15.20 -14.93
C MET A 42 16.38 15.18 -13.74
N SER A 43 17.69 15.19 -13.98
CA SER A 43 18.65 15.39 -12.90
C SER A 43 18.36 16.72 -12.19
N LYS A 44 18.53 16.75 -10.86
CA LYS A 44 18.28 17.93 -10.02
C LYS A 44 18.94 19.20 -10.59
N SER A 45 20.13 19.07 -11.20
CA SER A 45 20.86 20.16 -11.87
C SER A 45 20.15 20.74 -13.10
N ASN A 46 19.51 19.91 -13.92
CA ASN A 46 18.77 20.38 -15.10
C ASN A 46 17.41 20.98 -14.68
N PHE A 47 16.91 20.59 -13.51
CA PHE A 47 15.68 21.09 -12.92
C PHE A 47 15.86 22.41 -12.17
N GLU A 48 16.97 22.61 -11.47
CA GLU A 48 17.29 23.89 -10.79
C GLU A 48 17.52 25.04 -11.78
N CYS A 49 17.95 24.75 -13.00
CA CYS A 49 18.00 25.73 -14.09
C CYS A 49 16.59 26.12 -14.60
N ALA A 50 15.58 25.33 -14.25
CA ALA A 50 14.23 25.46 -14.73
C ALA A 50 13.31 26.19 -13.73
N GLN A 51 13.16 27.50 -13.98
CA GLN A 51 11.83 28.15 -13.92
C GLN A 51 10.82 27.50 -14.91
N SER A 52 11.13 26.34 -15.50
CA SER A 52 10.51 25.77 -16.70
C SER A 52 9.21 25.03 -16.44
N LEU A 53 8.86 24.64 -15.21
CA LEU A 53 7.61 23.90 -14.99
C LEU A 53 6.35 24.71 -15.29
N ASN A 54 6.36 26.00 -14.95
CA ASN A 54 5.31 26.92 -15.37
C ASN A 54 5.27 26.99 -16.91
N ASN A 55 6.43 27.08 -17.55
CA ASN A 55 6.53 27.06 -19.01
C ASN A 55 6.00 25.74 -19.59
N VAL A 56 6.28 24.58 -18.97
CA VAL A 56 5.75 23.28 -19.38
C VAL A 56 4.24 23.28 -19.31
N ALA A 57 3.64 23.75 -18.21
CA ALA A 57 2.18 23.84 -18.11
C ALA A 57 1.58 24.76 -19.18
N ASP A 58 2.22 25.90 -19.48
CA ASP A 58 1.81 26.82 -20.55
C ASP A 58 1.94 26.18 -21.94
N HIS A 59 2.95 25.35 -22.12
CA HIS A 59 3.21 24.56 -23.31
C HIS A 59 2.22 23.40 -23.51
N LEU A 60 1.79 22.73 -22.44
CA LEU A 60 0.82 21.65 -22.50
C LEU A 60 -0.55 22.14 -22.99
N ILE A 61 -0.91 23.40 -22.71
CA ILE A 61 -2.15 24.03 -23.20
C ILE A 61 -2.18 24.08 -24.74
N ILE A 62 -1.01 24.18 -25.38
CA ILE A 62 -0.87 24.24 -26.84
C ILE A 62 -1.06 22.85 -27.49
N LEU A 63 -1.20 21.78 -26.71
CA LEU A 63 -1.41 20.43 -27.20
C LEU A 63 -2.89 20.03 -27.14
N PRO A 64 -3.71 20.40 -28.14
CA PRO A 64 -5.16 20.24 -28.08
C PRO A 64 -5.64 18.79 -28.01
N LYS A 65 -4.75 17.80 -28.24
CA LYS A 65 -5.06 16.35 -28.23
C LYS A 65 -4.24 15.57 -27.20
N LEU A 66 -3.69 16.25 -26.20
CA LEU A 66 -3.07 15.59 -25.07
C LEU A 66 -4.11 14.78 -24.30
N HIS A 67 -3.99 13.46 -24.33
CA HIS A 67 -4.99 12.53 -23.77
C HIS A 67 -4.54 11.94 -22.44
N SER A 68 -3.23 11.83 -22.24
CA SER A 68 -2.62 11.26 -21.04
C SER A 68 -1.40 12.07 -20.63
N LEU A 69 -1.34 12.44 -19.36
CA LEU A 69 -0.22 13.14 -18.76
C LEU A 69 0.25 12.37 -17.52
N THR A 70 1.54 12.06 -17.47
CA THR A 70 2.19 11.51 -16.28
C THR A 70 3.38 12.39 -15.93
N ILE A 71 3.39 12.84 -14.69
CA ILE A 71 4.39 13.73 -14.10
C ILE A 71 4.98 12.97 -12.92
N ASN A 72 6.26 12.60 -13.00
CA ASN A 72 6.95 11.84 -11.97
C ASN A 72 8.19 12.58 -11.49
N ASN A 73 8.16 12.96 -10.21
CA ASN A 73 9.32 13.46 -9.47
C ASN A 73 9.94 14.71 -10.13
N ILE A 74 9.09 15.68 -10.46
CA ILE A 74 9.53 16.94 -11.07
C ILE A 74 9.91 17.91 -9.96
N GLY A 75 11.00 17.58 -9.25
CA GLY A 75 11.57 18.38 -8.18
C GLY A 75 10.55 19.09 -7.28
N TYR A 76 10.89 20.31 -6.90
CA TYR A 76 10.15 21.11 -5.95
C TYR A 76 9.31 22.19 -6.64
N ILE A 77 7.99 22.16 -6.45
CA ILE A 77 7.05 23.13 -7.00
C ILE A 77 6.75 24.21 -5.95
N GLN A 78 6.92 25.47 -6.32
CA GLN A 78 6.62 26.59 -5.42
C GLN A 78 5.12 26.90 -5.32
N ASN A 79 4.33 26.73 -6.39
CA ASN A 79 2.89 27.01 -6.38
C ASN A 79 2.13 25.88 -7.08
N SER A 80 1.76 24.85 -6.32
CA SER A 80 1.03 23.69 -6.86
C SER A 80 -0.39 24.04 -7.29
N THR A 81 -1.04 25.04 -6.68
CA THR A 81 -2.40 25.48 -7.03
C THR A 81 -2.50 25.93 -8.50
N LEU A 82 -1.60 26.83 -8.95
CA LEU A 82 -1.59 27.29 -10.33
C LEU A 82 -1.35 26.13 -11.31
N TYR A 83 -0.48 25.20 -10.91
CA TYR A 83 -0.13 24.03 -11.71
C TYR A 83 -1.33 23.11 -11.94
N TYR A 84 -2.08 22.80 -10.88
CA TYR A 84 -3.33 22.04 -10.98
C TYR A 84 -4.35 22.73 -11.88
N ILE A 85 -4.59 24.04 -11.71
CA ILE A 85 -5.55 24.78 -12.53
C ILE A 85 -5.21 24.66 -14.02
N ARG A 86 -3.93 24.77 -14.38
CA ARG A 86 -3.48 24.64 -15.78
C ARG A 86 -3.72 23.23 -16.32
N ILE A 87 -3.39 22.19 -15.55
CA ILE A 87 -3.64 20.80 -15.96
C ILE A 87 -5.13 20.51 -16.11
N LEU A 88 -5.95 20.95 -15.16
CA LEU A 88 -7.40 20.71 -15.16
C LEU A 88 -8.08 21.37 -16.38
N ARG A 89 -7.50 22.44 -16.94
CA ARG A 89 -7.99 23.14 -18.14
C ARG A 89 -7.61 22.48 -19.46
N LEU A 90 -6.85 21.38 -19.46
CA LEU A 90 -6.44 20.71 -20.69
C LEU A 90 -7.65 20.02 -21.38
N PRO A 91 -8.01 20.40 -22.61
CA PRO A 91 -9.35 20.16 -23.18
C PRO A 91 -9.63 18.72 -23.61
N LYS A 92 -8.61 17.85 -23.69
CA LYS A 92 -8.75 16.43 -24.08
C LYS A 92 -8.08 15.46 -23.10
N LEU A 93 -7.58 15.95 -21.96
CA LEU A 93 -6.84 15.15 -21.01
C LEU A 93 -7.76 14.20 -20.25
N LYS A 94 -7.65 12.90 -20.50
CA LYS A 94 -8.47 11.88 -19.84
C LYS A 94 -7.78 11.18 -18.68
N TYR A 95 -6.47 10.97 -18.79
CA TYR A 95 -5.66 10.33 -17.75
C TYR A 95 -4.62 11.31 -17.24
N CYS A 96 -4.57 11.52 -15.93
CA CYS A 96 -3.59 12.39 -15.30
C CYS A 96 -2.99 11.68 -14.07
N LYS A 97 -1.66 11.60 -14.02
CA LYS A 97 -0.91 11.10 -12.87
C LYS A 97 0.16 12.11 -12.49
N ILE A 98 0.21 12.50 -11.22
CA ILE A 98 1.06 13.58 -10.76
C ILE A 98 1.80 13.17 -9.48
N LYS A 99 3.13 13.32 -9.48
CA LYS A 99 4.02 13.19 -8.34
C LYS A 99 5.06 14.31 -8.37
N PHE A 100 5.02 15.21 -7.39
CA PHE A 100 6.04 16.25 -7.17
C PHE A 100 6.16 16.55 -5.67
N GLU A 101 7.20 17.29 -5.28
CA GLU A 101 7.34 17.85 -3.93
C GLU A 101 6.86 19.31 -3.94
N SER A 102 6.20 19.78 -2.89
CA SER A 102 5.72 21.17 -2.77
C SER A 102 6.18 21.78 -1.45
N LYS A 103 6.54 23.07 -1.47
CA LYS A 103 6.74 23.86 -0.23
C LYS A 103 5.44 24.20 0.44
N ASP A 104 4.46 24.47 -0.42
CA ASP A 104 3.24 25.10 0.00
C ASP A 104 2.37 24.02 0.60
N ASP A 105 2.32 24.12 1.91
CA ASP A 105 1.25 23.65 2.73
C ASP A 105 -0.12 24.07 2.13
N VAL A 106 -0.25 25.29 1.60
CA VAL A 106 -1.55 25.85 1.22
C VAL A 106 -1.95 25.52 -0.23
N GLU A 107 -2.36 24.27 -0.46
CA GLU A 107 -3.20 23.95 -1.61
C GLU A 107 -4.63 24.37 -1.30
N LEU A 108 -5.05 25.53 -1.79
CA LEU A 108 -6.45 25.96 -1.82
C LEU A 108 -6.84 26.19 -3.27
N LEU A 109 -7.26 25.13 -3.94
CA LEU A 109 -7.81 25.24 -5.28
C LEU A 109 -9.04 26.15 -5.24
N PRO A 110 -9.20 27.11 -6.16
CA PRO A 110 -10.43 27.87 -6.25
C PRO A 110 -11.56 26.93 -6.68
N LYS A 111 -12.78 27.20 -6.21
CA LYS A 111 -13.98 26.47 -6.67
C LYS A 111 -14.18 26.69 -8.16
N SER A 112 -14.56 25.65 -8.90
CA SER A 112 -14.83 25.79 -10.34
C SER A 112 -16.02 26.72 -10.59
N THR A 113 -15.88 27.59 -11.58
CA THR A 113 -16.89 28.54 -12.06
C THR A 113 -17.37 28.16 -13.47
N ASP A 114 -17.68 26.88 -13.70
CA ASP A 114 -18.20 26.28 -14.97
C ASP A 114 -17.16 25.67 -15.94
N ILE A 115 -15.88 25.63 -15.56
CA ILE A 115 -14.87 24.92 -16.37
C ILE A 115 -14.73 23.50 -15.83
N PHE A 116 -15.18 22.53 -16.62
CA PHE A 116 -15.06 21.11 -16.32
C PHE A 116 -13.90 20.47 -17.08
N SER A 117 -13.09 19.73 -16.36
CA SER A 117 -12.00 18.94 -16.89
C SER A 117 -12.54 17.64 -17.50
N PRO A 118 -12.01 17.19 -18.65
CA PRO A 118 -12.37 15.91 -19.26
C PRO A 118 -11.68 14.71 -18.60
N ILE A 119 -10.98 14.90 -17.48
CA ILE A 119 -10.24 13.84 -16.80
C ILE A 119 -11.20 12.77 -16.29
N GLU A 120 -10.97 11.53 -16.73
CA GLU A 120 -11.67 10.33 -16.32
C GLU A 120 -10.88 9.56 -15.25
N CYS A 121 -9.55 9.69 -15.23
CA CYS A 121 -8.68 9.02 -14.26
C CYS A 121 -7.62 9.99 -13.72
N LEU A 122 -7.64 10.20 -12.40
CA LEU A 122 -6.71 11.06 -11.69
C LEU A 122 -5.95 10.27 -10.62
N VAL A 123 -4.62 10.41 -10.60
CA VAL A 123 -3.73 9.79 -9.61
C VAL A 123 -2.79 10.86 -9.04
N ILE A 124 -2.91 11.13 -7.74
CA ILE A 124 -2.15 12.12 -6.98
C ILE A 124 -1.21 11.37 -6.04
N ASN A 125 0.08 11.40 -6.35
CA ASN A 125 1.13 10.66 -5.64
C ASN A 125 2.06 11.60 -4.87
N HIS A 126 1.48 12.57 -4.17
CA HIS A 126 2.17 13.51 -3.29
C HIS A 126 1.18 13.98 -2.20
N TYR A 127 1.68 14.78 -1.27
CA TYR A 127 0.86 15.42 -0.24
C TYR A 127 -0.28 16.21 -0.88
N PHE A 128 -1.50 15.97 -0.39
CA PHE A 128 -2.70 16.66 -0.83
C PHE A 128 -3.60 16.94 0.37
N ARG A 129 -4.10 18.17 0.49
CA ARG A 129 -4.97 18.54 1.62
C ARG A 129 -6.41 18.13 1.38
N LEU A 130 -7.03 17.53 2.40
CA LEU A 130 -8.45 17.16 2.39
C LEU A 130 -9.37 18.34 2.04
N GLN A 131 -9.05 19.53 2.54
CA GLN A 131 -9.82 20.76 2.32
C GLN A 131 -9.91 21.14 0.83
N SER A 132 -8.85 20.88 0.06
CA SER A 132 -8.81 21.19 -1.37
C SER A 132 -9.58 20.20 -2.23
N LEU A 133 -9.95 19.05 -1.66
CA LEU A 133 -10.54 17.95 -2.42
C LEU A 133 -11.92 18.31 -2.98
N ASN A 134 -12.74 19.06 -2.23
CA ASN A 134 -14.03 19.55 -2.72
C ASN A 134 -13.87 20.42 -3.98
N ASN A 135 -12.91 21.34 -3.94
CA ASN A 135 -12.66 22.24 -5.06
C ASN A 135 -12.07 21.47 -6.24
N LEU A 136 -11.15 20.54 -6.02
CA LEU A 136 -10.64 19.64 -7.05
C LEU A 136 -11.78 18.87 -7.75
N LEU A 137 -12.65 18.22 -6.96
CA LEU A 137 -13.77 17.43 -7.48
C LEU A 137 -14.78 18.28 -8.26
N SER A 138 -14.90 19.58 -7.94
CA SER A 138 -15.78 20.48 -8.69
C SER A 138 -15.40 20.60 -10.18
N TYR A 139 -14.12 20.44 -10.51
CA TYR A 139 -13.63 20.41 -11.90
C TYR A 139 -13.88 19.05 -12.59
N LEU A 140 -14.09 17.96 -11.86
CA LEU A 140 -13.90 16.59 -12.34
C LEU A 140 -15.22 15.81 -12.53
N GLN A 141 -16.21 16.39 -13.21
CA GLN A 141 -17.54 15.76 -13.35
C GLN A 141 -17.56 14.45 -14.18
N GLN A 142 -16.51 14.20 -14.97
CA GLN A 142 -16.36 12.98 -15.78
C GLN A 142 -15.49 11.90 -15.10
N LEU A 143 -15.03 12.15 -13.87
CA LEU A 143 -14.12 11.27 -13.16
C LEU A 143 -14.72 9.89 -12.94
N ARG A 144 -13.93 8.86 -13.24
CA ARG A 144 -14.25 7.45 -13.03
C ARG A 144 -13.36 6.80 -11.99
N HIS A 145 -12.12 7.28 -11.91
CA HIS A 145 -11.10 6.75 -11.02
C HIS A 145 -10.33 7.89 -10.33
N LEU A 146 -10.28 7.86 -9.01
CA LEU A 146 -9.46 8.74 -8.18
C LEU A 146 -8.50 7.92 -7.32
N SER A 147 -7.22 8.29 -7.31
CA SER A 147 -6.25 7.78 -6.34
C SER A 147 -5.49 8.93 -5.72
N ILE A 148 -5.39 8.99 -4.40
CA ILE A 148 -4.58 9.95 -3.66
C ILE A 148 -3.75 9.19 -2.64
N ASN A 149 -2.43 9.20 -2.79
CA ASN A 149 -1.53 8.40 -1.96
C ASN A 149 -1.07 9.12 -0.69
N TYR A 150 -1.44 10.38 -0.49
CA TYR A 150 -1.16 11.05 0.77
C TYR A 150 -2.16 12.19 0.99
N LEU A 151 -3.35 11.84 1.48
CA LEU A 151 -4.44 12.75 1.78
C LEU A 151 -4.39 13.13 3.25
N ASN A 152 -4.00 14.37 3.52
CA ASN A 152 -3.80 14.85 4.88
C ASN A 152 -4.99 15.66 5.38
N GLY A 153 -5.43 15.35 6.61
CA GLY A 153 -6.56 16.00 7.29
C GLY A 153 -6.16 16.97 8.41
N PHE A 154 -4.85 17.28 8.55
CA PHE A 154 -4.35 18.17 9.59
C PHE A 154 -5.05 19.53 9.52
N ASP A 155 -5.40 20.05 10.71
CA ASP A 155 -5.95 21.38 10.92
C ASP A 155 -7.37 21.55 10.34
N LEU A 156 -8.43 21.33 11.14
CA LEU A 156 -9.74 22.02 11.05
C LEU A 156 -10.84 21.31 11.86
N GLN A 157 -11.56 22.07 12.69
CA GLN A 157 -12.76 21.58 13.38
C GLN A 157 -14.03 21.61 12.51
N HIS A 158 -14.04 22.29 11.35
CA HIS A 158 -15.26 22.47 10.55
C HIS A 158 -14.99 22.60 9.04
N ILE A 159 -14.87 21.48 8.33
CA ILE A 159 -14.91 21.48 6.85
C ILE A 159 -16.37 21.36 6.41
N GLU A 160 -16.85 22.37 5.68
CA GLU A 160 -18.10 22.28 4.94
C GLU A 160 -17.85 21.66 3.56
N PHE A 161 -18.46 20.50 3.33
CA PHE A 161 -18.48 19.87 2.02
C PHE A 161 -19.80 20.20 1.33
N TYR A 162 -19.70 20.71 0.10
CA TYR A 162 -20.88 20.90 -0.75
C TYR A 162 -21.06 19.65 -1.60
N PRO A 163 -22.23 18.99 -1.57
CA PRO A 163 -22.44 17.77 -2.34
C PRO A 163 -22.18 17.98 -3.83
N ILE A 164 -21.30 17.16 -4.42
CA ILE A 164 -21.04 17.14 -5.86
C ILE A 164 -21.41 15.75 -6.39
N VAL A 165 -22.29 15.71 -7.38
CA VAL A 165 -22.83 14.45 -7.91
C VAL A 165 -21.90 13.85 -8.97
N LEU A 166 -20.94 13.04 -8.53
CA LEU A 166 -19.98 12.36 -9.41
C LEU A 166 -20.53 11.01 -9.92
N LYS A 167 -21.52 11.05 -10.82
CA LYS A 167 -22.24 9.84 -11.31
C LYS A 167 -21.34 8.76 -11.91
N ASN A 168 -20.22 9.18 -12.50
CA ASN A 168 -19.28 8.32 -13.20
C ASN A 168 -18.19 7.74 -12.29
N LEU A 169 -18.03 8.24 -11.05
CA LEU A 169 -16.93 7.87 -10.17
C LEU A 169 -17.19 6.49 -9.59
N LYS A 170 -16.40 5.50 -10.03
CA LYS A 170 -16.55 4.09 -9.66
C LYS A 170 -15.46 3.59 -8.74
N TYR A 171 -14.24 4.10 -8.90
CA TYR A 171 -13.08 3.64 -8.15
C TYR A 171 -12.42 4.77 -7.39
N ILE A 172 -12.15 4.52 -6.11
CA ILE A 172 -11.44 5.45 -5.22
C ILE A 172 -10.39 4.70 -4.42
N SER A 173 -9.19 5.26 -4.35
CA SER A 173 -8.10 4.80 -3.48
C SER A 173 -7.51 5.97 -2.72
N LEU A 174 -7.64 5.99 -1.40
CA LEU A 174 -7.12 7.07 -0.56
C LEU A 174 -6.17 6.48 0.49
N GLU A 175 -5.02 7.11 0.65
CA GLU A 175 -4.12 6.90 1.79
C GLU A 175 -4.23 8.13 2.68
N LEU A 176 -4.89 7.94 3.82
CA LEU A 176 -5.31 8.97 4.77
C LEU A 176 -4.24 9.15 5.83
N ASP A 177 -3.96 10.41 6.15
CA ASP A 177 -3.05 10.80 7.22
C ASP A 177 -3.70 11.91 8.05
N LEU A 178 -3.88 11.68 9.35
CA LEU A 178 -4.52 12.66 10.26
C LEU A 178 -5.91 13.13 9.78
N VAL A 179 -6.65 12.29 9.04
CA VAL A 179 -8.04 12.56 8.64
C VAL A 179 -8.96 11.87 9.64
N SER A 180 -9.83 12.61 10.32
CA SER A 180 -10.72 11.99 11.31
C SER A 180 -11.81 11.13 10.67
N PHE A 181 -12.31 10.10 11.36
CA PHE A 181 -13.45 9.33 10.83
C PHE A 181 -14.63 10.21 10.44
N ASP A 182 -14.97 11.19 11.28
CA ASP A 182 -16.13 12.05 11.04
C ASP A 182 -15.90 12.94 9.80
N GLN A 183 -14.67 13.35 9.52
CA GLN A 183 -14.30 14.02 8.28
C GLN A 183 -14.45 13.07 7.08
N LEU A 184 -13.95 11.84 7.15
CA LEU A 184 -14.10 10.88 6.06
C LEU A 184 -15.57 10.51 5.84
N GLU A 185 -16.35 10.30 6.90
CA GLU A 185 -17.76 9.94 6.80
C GLU A 185 -18.55 11.04 6.10
N LYS A 186 -18.35 12.30 6.51
CA LYS A 186 -18.92 13.47 5.80
C LYS A 186 -18.49 13.48 4.34
N PHE A 187 -17.21 13.22 4.06
CA PHE A 187 -16.68 13.21 2.71
C PHE A 187 -17.33 12.11 1.83
N ILE A 188 -17.39 10.88 2.32
CA ILE A 188 -18.03 9.74 1.62
C ILE A 188 -19.50 10.04 1.34
N LYS A 189 -20.24 10.54 2.33
CA LYS A 189 -21.67 10.88 2.18
C LYS A 189 -21.92 11.93 1.09
N ASN A 190 -21.00 12.88 0.93
CA ASN A 190 -21.18 13.99 -0.01
C ASN A 190 -20.75 13.67 -1.45
N PHE A 191 -19.79 12.77 -1.66
CA PHE A 191 -19.19 12.57 -2.98
C PHE A 191 -19.28 11.14 -3.52
N PHE A 192 -19.35 10.11 -2.66
CA PHE A 192 -19.01 8.74 -3.04
C PHE A 192 -20.22 7.80 -3.18
N TYR A 193 -21.40 8.38 -3.38
CA TYR A 193 -22.65 7.63 -3.52
C TYR A 193 -22.64 6.59 -4.66
N TYR A 194 -21.92 6.86 -5.76
CA TYR A 194 -21.87 5.99 -6.94
C TYR A 194 -20.63 5.08 -7.01
N VAL A 195 -19.79 5.13 -5.98
CA VAL A 195 -18.53 4.37 -5.91
C VAL A 195 -18.82 2.87 -5.75
N GLU A 196 -18.07 2.07 -6.49
CA GLU A 196 -18.15 0.61 -6.52
C GLU A 196 -16.92 -0.04 -5.87
N VAL A 197 -15.80 0.67 -5.82
CA VAL A 197 -14.57 0.22 -5.16
C VAL A 197 -14.01 1.37 -4.34
N LEU A 198 -13.98 1.18 -3.02
CA LEU A 198 -13.38 2.11 -2.07
C LEU A 198 -12.20 1.44 -1.38
N ARG A 199 -11.02 1.95 -1.65
CA ARG A 199 -9.76 1.51 -1.05
C ARG A 199 -9.26 2.58 -0.11
N LEU A 200 -9.03 2.20 1.15
CA LEU A 200 -8.53 3.09 2.19
C LEU A 200 -7.24 2.50 2.76
N THR A 201 -6.24 3.35 2.96
CA THR A 201 -5.05 3.09 3.77
C THR A 201 -5.02 4.18 4.82
N ILE A 202 -4.88 3.85 6.10
CA ILE A 202 -5.08 4.82 7.19
C ILE A 202 -3.81 4.85 8.02
N LYS A 203 -3.26 6.05 8.23
CA LYS A 203 -2.15 6.30 9.13
C LYS A 203 -2.73 6.95 10.40
N ALA A 204 -2.71 6.21 11.52
CA ALA A 204 -2.91 6.71 12.87
C ALA A 204 -4.25 7.42 13.22
N ASP A 205 -5.41 6.79 13.03
CA ASP A 205 -6.66 7.20 13.72
C ASP A 205 -7.55 5.99 14.08
N PHE A 206 -7.84 5.86 15.38
CA PHE A 206 -8.60 4.75 15.92
C PHE A 206 -10.10 4.78 15.66
N THR A 207 -10.65 5.96 15.37
CA THR A 207 -12.09 6.12 15.16
C THR A 207 -12.61 5.36 13.93
N TYR A 208 -11.72 4.97 13.00
CA TYR A 208 -12.02 4.10 11.87
C TYR A 208 -12.26 2.63 12.23
N PHE A 209 -11.88 2.19 13.43
CA PHE A 209 -12.06 0.81 13.85
C PHE A 209 -13.37 0.59 14.61
N ASP A 210 -14.15 1.64 14.87
CA ASP A 210 -15.52 1.50 15.36
C ASP A 210 -16.40 0.90 14.23
N ALA A 211 -16.80 -0.35 14.38
CA ALA A 211 -17.63 -1.05 13.39
C ALA A 211 -19.01 -0.43 13.20
N LYS A 212 -19.58 0.22 14.22
CA LYS A 212 -20.85 0.92 14.09
C LYS A 212 -20.67 2.12 13.17
N LYS A 213 -19.57 2.85 13.34
CA LYS A 213 -19.13 3.93 12.45
C LYS A 213 -18.82 3.39 11.05
N MET A 214 -17.98 2.38 10.86
CA MET A 214 -17.74 1.80 9.53
C MET A 214 -18.99 1.23 8.85
N GLY A 215 -19.95 0.73 9.65
CA GLY A 215 -21.26 0.30 9.18
C GLY A 215 -22.06 1.42 8.52
N THR A 216 -21.88 2.69 8.92
CA THR A 216 -22.54 3.84 8.25
C THR A 216 -21.94 4.11 6.87
N ILE A 217 -20.62 3.96 6.72
CA ILE A 217 -19.93 4.07 5.43
C ILE A 217 -20.40 2.96 4.47
N ASN A 218 -20.48 1.72 4.94
CA ASN A 218 -20.90 0.58 4.11
C ASN A 218 -22.35 0.69 3.60
N LYS A 219 -23.23 1.34 4.36
CA LYS A 219 -24.60 1.64 3.89
C LYS A 219 -24.63 2.70 2.79
N THR A 220 -23.59 3.53 2.70
CA THR A 220 -23.53 4.67 1.78
C THR A 220 -22.93 4.29 0.42
N VAL A 221 -22.05 3.28 0.38
CA VAL A 221 -21.36 2.83 -0.83
C VAL A 221 -21.96 1.52 -1.33
N LYS A 222 -22.37 1.44 -2.61
CA LYS A 222 -23.10 0.29 -3.19
C LYS A 222 -22.34 -1.04 -3.13
N SER A 223 -21.02 -1.00 -3.06
CA SER A 223 -20.15 -2.13 -2.75
C SER A 223 -18.83 -1.62 -2.18
N GLY A 224 -18.60 -1.75 -0.88
CA GLY A 224 -17.30 -1.46 -0.28
C GLY A 224 -16.44 -2.72 -0.29
N ILE A 225 -15.48 -2.83 -1.21
CA ILE A 225 -14.42 -3.82 -1.10
C ILE A 225 -13.18 -3.10 -0.56
N PHE A 226 -12.91 -3.29 0.73
CA PHE A 226 -11.71 -2.76 1.37
C PHE A 226 -10.50 -3.58 0.92
N TYR A 227 -9.71 -3.00 0.03
CA TYR A 227 -8.45 -3.60 -0.43
C TYR A 227 -7.25 -3.03 0.32
N SER A 228 -6.46 -3.94 0.84
CA SER A 228 -5.06 -3.75 1.19
C SER A 228 -4.17 -4.30 0.05
N THR A 229 -2.98 -3.74 -0.18
CA THR A 229 -2.21 -3.94 -1.43
C THR A 229 -1.81 -5.39 -1.75
N ASN A 230 -2.56 -6.10 -2.61
CA ASN A 230 -1.99 -7.04 -3.60
C ASN A 230 -3.02 -7.43 -4.69
N PRO A 231 -2.83 -7.13 -6.00
CA PRO A 231 -3.84 -7.33 -7.04
C PRO A 231 -3.98 -8.78 -7.57
N TYR A 232 -3.42 -9.80 -6.90
CA TYR A 232 -3.39 -11.17 -7.44
C TYR A 232 -3.79 -12.27 -6.44
N ARG A 233 -4.96 -12.19 -5.79
CA ARG A 233 -5.68 -13.38 -5.29
C ARG A 233 -7.15 -13.12 -4.92
N ARG A 234 -7.93 -14.20 -4.99
CA ARG A 234 -9.39 -14.25 -4.80
C ARG A 234 -9.76 -14.04 -3.33
N LYS A 235 -10.78 -13.21 -3.06
CA LYS A 235 -11.53 -13.13 -1.78
C LYS A 235 -10.66 -13.19 -0.51
N ASP A 236 -9.53 -12.51 -0.51
CA ASP A 236 -8.72 -12.27 0.69
C ASP A 236 -9.17 -10.93 1.28
N TYR A 237 -9.65 -10.97 2.53
CA TYR A 237 -9.84 -9.75 3.32
C TYR A 237 -8.49 -9.45 3.97
N THR A 238 -7.94 -8.26 3.74
CA THR A 238 -6.65 -7.88 4.33
C THR A 238 -6.89 -6.59 5.12
N PHE A 239 -6.85 -6.70 6.44
CA PHE A 239 -6.98 -5.57 7.35
C PHE A 239 -5.60 -4.93 7.55
N TYR A 240 -5.50 -3.60 7.56
CA TYR A 240 -4.31 -2.89 8.00
C TYR A 240 -4.60 -2.26 9.35
N TRP A 241 -3.70 -2.41 10.32
CA TRP A 241 -3.93 -1.95 11.68
C TRP A 241 -2.64 -1.46 12.31
N GLU A 242 -2.43 -0.14 12.27
CA GLU A 242 -1.31 0.54 12.92
C GLU A 242 -1.83 1.15 14.23
N PHE A 243 -1.32 0.72 15.39
CA PHE A 243 -1.72 1.26 16.69
C PHE A 243 -0.72 2.32 17.18
N ASP A 244 -1.26 3.42 17.72
CA ASP A 244 -0.71 4.19 18.84
C ASP A 244 -1.55 4.02 20.13
N GLU A 245 -1.11 4.48 21.29
CA GLU A 245 -1.67 4.12 22.60
C GLU A 245 -3.13 4.58 22.88
N GLN A 246 -4.19 3.84 22.50
CA GLN A 246 -5.55 4.01 23.11
C GLN A 246 -6.62 2.93 22.86
N VAL A 247 -7.47 2.70 23.88
CA VAL A 247 -8.50 1.63 24.00
C VAL A 247 -9.64 1.74 22.98
N CYS A 248 -9.80 0.72 22.12
CA CYS A 248 -10.89 0.52 21.17
C CYS A 248 -12.21 0.08 21.85
N SER A 249 -13.33 0.47 21.25
CA SER A 249 -14.68 -0.02 21.58
C SER A 249 -15.00 -1.33 20.84
N TYR A 250 -15.74 -2.23 21.50
CA TYR A 250 -16.11 -3.57 21.00
C TYR A 250 -16.88 -3.53 19.66
N ILE A 251 -16.43 -4.27 18.64
CA ILE A 251 -17.19 -4.52 17.41
C ILE A 251 -18.18 -5.67 17.67
N GLN A 252 -19.41 -5.56 17.16
CA GLN A 252 -20.36 -6.67 17.19
C GLN A 252 -19.86 -7.84 16.33
N GLU A 253 -19.64 -9.00 16.96
CA GLU A 253 -18.91 -10.18 16.46
C GLU A 253 -19.47 -10.80 15.15
N ASN A 254 -20.74 -10.56 14.83
CA ASN A 254 -21.47 -11.33 13.81
C ASN A 254 -20.92 -11.20 12.37
N ASN A 255 -20.17 -10.14 12.05
CA ASN A 255 -19.69 -9.88 10.68
C ASN A 255 -18.30 -10.46 10.37
N LEU A 256 -17.55 -10.93 11.38
CA LEU A 256 -16.13 -11.28 11.22
C LEU A 256 -15.90 -12.78 10.92
N ASN A 257 -16.93 -13.61 11.01
CA ASN A 257 -16.84 -15.05 10.74
C ASN A 257 -16.52 -15.39 9.28
N SER A 258 -16.62 -14.44 8.34
CA SER A 258 -16.26 -14.66 6.93
C SER A 258 -14.76 -14.52 6.64
N VAL A 259 -13.99 -13.95 7.57
CA VAL A 259 -12.57 -13.63 7.36
C VAL A 259 -11.73 -14.92 7.42
N LYS A 260 -10.97 -15.18 6.34
CA LYS A 260 -10.06 -16.34 6.21
C LYS A 260 -8.58 -15.99 6.29
N HIS A 261 -8.23 -14.78 5.91
CA HIS A 261 -6.88 -14.23 6.03
C HIS A 261 -6.95 -13.00 6.92
N LEU A 262 -6.09 -12.93 7.92
CA LEU A 262 -5.89 -11.73 8.73
C LEU A 262 -4.47 -11.21 8.51
N HIS A 263 -4.35 -9.90 8.32
CA HIS A 263 -3.06 -9.21 8.26
C HIS A 263 -3.03 -8.21 9.40
N ILE A 264 -1.97 -8.25 10.20
CA ILE A 264 -1.70 -7.37 11.33
C ILE A 264 -0.45 -6.57 10.98
N CYS A 265 -0.53 -5.24 11.05
CA CYS A 265 0.53 -4.34 10.59
C CYS A 265 0.70 -3.18 11.58
N SER A 266 1.28 -3.43 12.75
CA SER A 266 1.38 -2.42 13.82
C SER A 266 2.81 -2.12 14.24
N ASN A 267 3.02 -0.92 14.80
CA ASN A 267 4.28 -0.50 15.43
C ASN A 267 4.30 -0.77 16.95
N ALA A 268 3.14 -0.99 17.59
CA ALA A 268 3.00 -1.46 18.97
C ALA A 268 1.67 -2.22 19.13
N ILE A 269 1.60 -3.28 19.93
CA ILE A 269 0.30 -3.85 20.36
C ILE A 269 0.12 -3.50 21.82
N SER A 270 -0.55 -2.38 22.09
CA SER A 270 -1.09 -2.15 23.43
C SER A 270 -2.27 -3.11 23.68
N ASP A 271 -2.56 -3.39 24.95
CA ASP A 271 -3.57 -4.33 25.48
C ASP A 271 -5.04 -4.02 25.09
N ILE A 272 -5.25 -3.38 23.95
CA ILE A 272 -6.51 -2.86 23.49
C ILE A 272 -7.42 -4.00 23.00
N CYS A 273 -8.71 -3.89 23.29
CA CYS A 273 -9.77 -4.82 22.89
C CYS A 273 -9.73 -5.15 21.39
N ILE A 274 -9.24 -6.35 21.07
CA ILE A 274 -9.20 -6.87 19.69
C ILE A 274 -10.38 -7.82 19.51
N ASN A 275 -11.08 -7.68 18.38
CA ASN A 275 -12.16 -8.58 18.01
C ASN A 275 -11.60 -9.97 17.69
N TYR A 276 -12.35 -11.01 18.05
CA TYR A 276 -11.96 -12.39 17.82
C TYR A 276 -12.40 -12.87 16.43
N PHE A 277 -11.43 -13.28 15.61
CA PHE A 277 -11.63 -13.82 14.26
C PHE A 277 -11.52 -15.36 14.30
N SER A 278 -12.63 -16.01 14.60
CA SER A 278 -12.73 -17.45 14.85
C SER A 278 -12.40 -18.35 13.65
N ASN A 279 -12.51 -17.83 12.43
CA ASN A 279 -12.45 -18.60 11.18
C ASN A 279 -11.20 -18.33 10.32
N VAL A 280 -10.26 -17.54 10.84
CA VAL A 280 -9.00 -17.21 10.16
C VAL A 280 -8.11 -18.43 10.06
N THR A 281 -7.61 -18.70 8.85
CA THR A 281 -6.71 -19.82 8.52
C THR A 281 -5.37 -19.35 7.98
N GLU A 282 -5.25 -18.09 7.57
CA GLU A 282 -4.00 -17.46 7.15
C GLU A 282 -3.73 -16.23 8.01
N LEU A 283 -2.51 -16.08 8.53
CA LEU A 283 -2.10 -14.92 9.33
C LEU A 283 -0.86 -14.28 8.72
N THR A 284 -0.87 -12.96 8.60
CA THR A 284 0.29 -12.17 8.17
C THR A 284 0.57 -11.11 9.21
N ILE A 285 1.83 -10.99 9.62
CA ILE A 285 2.33 -10.01 10.58
C ILE A 285 3.41 -9.21 9.86
N THR A 286 3.29 -7.89 9.83
CA THR A 286 4.26 -6.97 9.20
C THR A 286 4.49 -5.76 10.10
N ASN A 287 5.55 -4.98 9.79
CA ASN A 287 6.06 -3.85 10.59
C ASN A 287 6.53 -4.26 12.00
N SER A 288 7.11 -3.34 12.78
CA SER A 288 7.70 -3.62 14.09
C SER A 288 6.64 -4.09 15.08
N PHE A 289 6.49 -5.41 15.19
CA PHE A 289 5.59 -6.05 16.14
C PHE A 289 6.22 -6.03 17.53
N GLN A 290 6.24 -4.86 18.17
CA GLN A 290 6.68 -4.76 19.56
C GLN A 290 5.59 -5.33 20.47
N ILE A 291 5.94 -6.43 21.12
CA ILE A 291 5.05 -7.14 22.03
C ILE A 291 5.23 -6.54 23.42
N SER A 292 4.12 -6.41 24.14
CA SER A 292 4.16 -6.20 25.58
C SER A 292 4.92 -7.34 26.28
N VAL A 293 5.08 -7.26 27.60
CA VAL A 293 5.76 -8.27 28.43
C VAL A 293 5.16 -9.69 28.26
N ASP A 294 3.97 -9.82 27.69
CA ASP A 294 3.28 -11.10 27.46
C ASP A 294 3.79 -11.84 26.20
N PRO A 295 3.81 -13.18 26.21
CA PRO A 295 4.15 -13.97 25.03
C PRO A 295 3.24 -13.67 23.83
N VAL A 296 3.83 -13.64 22.63
CA VAL A 296 3.14 -13.35 21.37
C VAL A 296 1.90 -14.23 21.13
N SER A 297 1.98 -15.52 21.50
CA SER A 297 0.89 -16.46 21.35
C SER A 297 -0.31 -16.09 22.23
N LYS A 298 -0.06 -15.60 23.44
CA LYS A 298 -1.10 -15.15 24.36
C LYS A 298 -1.84 -13.95 23.76
N THR A 299 -1.11 -12.97 23.25
CA THR A 299 -1.68 -11.79 22.58
C THR A 299 -2.48 -12.19 21.35
N LEU A 300 -1.90 -12.97 20.43
CA LEU A 300 -2.60 -13.38 19.21
C LEU A 300 -3.76 -14.35 19.46
N SER A 301 -3.74 -15.14 20.53
CA SER A 301 -4.86 -16.03 20.87
C SER A 301 -6.14 -15.28 21.25
N ARG A 302 -6.01 -14.01 21.67
CA ARG A 302 -7.16 -13.11 21.89
C ARG A 302 -7.77 -12.63 20.57
N ILE A 303 -7.02 -12.71 19.48
CA ILE A 303 -7.42 -12.20 18.15
C ILE A 303 -7.88 -13.33 17.23
N VAL A 304 -7.19 -14.46 17.22
CA VAL A 304 -7.44 -15.56 16.27
C VAL A 304 -7.43 -16.92 16.95
N ALA A 305 -8.16 -17.86 16.38
CA ALA A 305 -8.05 -19.27 16.74
C ALA A 305 -6.72 -19.86 16.23
N LEU A 306 -5.62 -19.66 16.96
CA LEU A 306 -4.25 -20.05 16.54
C LEU A 306 -4.14 -21.50 16.02
N LYS A 307 -4.90 -22.44 16.60
CA LYS A 307 -4.92 -23.85 16.17
C LYS A 307 -5.43 -24.05 14.74
N GLN A 308 -6.18 -23.09 14.17
CA GLN A 308 -6.71 -23.17 12.81
C GLN A 308 -5.77 -22.55 11.76
N ILE A 309 -4.71 -21.85 12.18
CA ILE A 309 -3.78 -21.22 11.27
C ILE A 309 -3.00 -22.30 10.50
N THR A 310 -3.15 -22.27 9.18
CA THR A 310 -2.50 -23.16 8.22
C THR A 310 -1.35 -22.49 7.48
N LYS A 311 -1.35 -21.16 7.42
CA LYS A 311 -0.31 -20.34 6.82
C LYS A 311 0.02 -19.13 7.68
N LEU A 312 1.30 -18.91 7.93
CA LEU A 312 1.83 -17.79 8.71
C LEU A 312 2.88 -17.06 7.88
N VAL A 313 2.79 -15.73 7.83
CA VAL A 313 3.76 -14.84 7.21
C VAL A 313 4.20 -13.83 8.26
N VAL A 314 5.50 -13.72 8.49
CA VAL A 314 6.10 -12.83 9.49
C VAL A 314 7.21 -12.03 8.79
N GLU A 315 6.93 -10.76 8.51
CA GLU A 315 7.84 -9.81 7.86
C GLU A 315 8.40 -8.65 8.75
N PRO A 316 8.20 -8.56 10.08
CA PRO A 316 8.92 -7.58 10.91
C PRO A 316 10.41 -7.86 10.97
N TYR A 317 11.23 -6.80 11.02
CA TYR A 317 12.66 -6.91 11.37
C TYR A 317 12.89 -7.23 12.85
N ASP A 318 11.93 -6.91 13.71
CA ASP A 318 12.04 -7.02 15.17
C ASP A 318 11.30 -8.24 15.76
N PHE A 319 10.98 -9.25 14.93
CA PHE A 319 10.31 -10.48 15.40
C PHE A 319 11.33 -11.57 15.66
N TYR A 320 11.61 -11.85 16.93
CA TYR A 320 12.68 -12.77 17.32
C TYR A 320 12.28 -14.24 17.16
N PHE A 321 13.27 -15.11 16.96
CA PHE A 321 13.05 -16.54 16.73
C PHE A 321 12.38 -17.21 17.94
N GLU A 322 12.65 -16.74 19.16
CA GLU A 322 11.97 -17.21 20.37
C GLU A 322 10.45 -16.94 20.35
N GLU A 323 10.03 -15.82 19.80
CA GLU A 323 8.61 -15.48 19.62
C GLU A 323 7.97 -16.39 18.56
N LEU A 324 8.72 -16.72 17.50
CA LEU A 324 8.27 -17.70 16.52
C LEU A 324 8.09 -19.08 17.16
N ILE A 325 9.02 -19.51 18.01
CA ILE A 325 8.90 -20.76 18.77
C ILE A 325 7.65 -20.75 19.64
N ASP A 326 7.38 -19.65 20.34
CA ASP A 326 6.16 -19.47 21.13
C ASP A 326 4.89 -19.61 20.27
N LEU A 327 4.82 -18.94 19.11
CA LEU A 327 3.69 -19.09 18.18
C LEU A 327 3.49 -20.52 17.68
N LEU A 328 4.58 -21.19 17.31
CA LEU A 328 4.53 -22.55 16.76
C LEU A 328 3.92 -23.56 17.74
N ARG A 329 4.01 -23.32 19.05
CA ARG A 329 3.35 -24.15 20.09
C ARG A 329 1.83 -24.08 20.00
N CYS A 330 1.30 -22.95 19.54
CA CYS A 330 -0.14 -22.72 19.47
C CYS A 330 -0.74 -22.95 18.07
N THR A 331 0.09 -23.03 17.02
CA THR A 331 -0.34 -23.22 15.63
C THR A 331 -0.09 -24.66 15.13
N SER A 332 -0.73 -25.65 15.75
CA SER A 332 -0.49 -27.08 15.48
C SER A 332 -0.91 -27.59 14.08
N ASN A 333 -1.60 -26.76 13.29
CA ASN A 333 -1.99 -27.05 11.91
C ASN A 333 -1.25 -26.20 10.87
N LEU A 334 -0.15 -25.54 11.26
CA LEU A 334 0.64 -24.72 10.36
C LEU A 334 1.39 -25.60 9.32
N TYR A 335 1.14 -25.35 8.03
CA TYR A 335 1.79 -26.05 6.92
C TYR A 335 2.76 -25.17 6.13
N THR A 336 2.48 -23.87 6.05
CA THR A 336 3.30 -22.89 5.32
C THR A 336 3.75 -21.78 6.25
N LEU A 337 5.05 -21.57 6.33
CA LEU A 337 5.66 -20.47 7.06
C LEU A 337 6.50 -19.63 6.09
N LYS A 338 6.25 -18.32 6.06
CA LYS A 338 7.15 -17.34 5.46
C LYS A 338 7.70 -16.45 6.59
N TYR A 339 9.01 -16.30 6.65
CA TYR A 339 9.67 -15.56 7.71
C TYR A 339 10.80 -14.73 7.11
N ASP A 340 10.76 -13.41 7.20
CA ASP A 340 11.69 -12.58 6.42
C ASP A 340 13.13 -12.70 6.93
N LEU A 341 13.38 -12.55 8.24
CA LEU A 341 14.71 -12.55 8.85
C LEU A 341 14.74 -13.40 10.13
N ILE A 342 15.78 -14.24 10.29
CA ILE A 342 16.04 -14.96 11.55
C ILE A 342 16.85 -14.05 12.46
N CYS A 343 16.18 -13.45 13.44
CA CYS A 343 16.84 -12.69 14.51
C CYS A 343 16.74 -13.45 15.82
N PHE A 344 17.81 -13.43 16.61
CA PHE A 344 17.82 -13.95 17.98
C PHE A 344 17.97 -12.79 18.95
N HIS A 345 17.28 -12.82 20.08
CA HIS A 345 17.33 -11.72 21.03
C HIS A 345 18.68 -11.67 21.78
N GLN A 346 18.92 -12.65 22.65
CA GLN A 346 20.17 -12.81 23.43
C GLN A 346 20.74 -14.23 23.33
N ASN A 347 19.98 -15.16 22.73
CA ASN A 347 20.35 -16.55 22.64
C ASN A 347 21.12 -16.83 21.34
N THR A 348 22.00 -17.81 21.38
CA THR A 348 22.57 -18.39 20.16
C THR A 348 21.62 -19.46 19.64
N ALA A 349 21.71 -19.77 18.34
CA ALA A 349 21.00 -20.90 17.75
C ALA A 349 21.21 -22.20 18.56
N THR A 350 22.43 -22.41 19.08
CA THR A 350 22.78 -23.56 19.91
C THR A 350 22.05 -23.61 21.26
N SER A 351 21.88 -22.47 21.94
CA SER A 351 21.18 -22.45 23.23
C SER A 351 19.67 -22.67 23.05
N ILE A 352 19.08 -22.19 21.96
CA ILE A 352 17.66 -22.44 21.65
C ILE A 352 17.41 -23.92 21.34
N GLN A 353 18.30 -24.59 20.61
CA GLN A 353 18.17 -26.02 20.30
C GLN A 353 18.15 -26.92 21.52
N GLN A 354 18.75 -26.49 22.63
CA GLN A 354 18.79 -27.24 23.89
C GLN A 354 17.54 -27.05 24.74
N LYS A 355 16.67 -26.09 24.40
CA LYS A 355 15.43 -25.84 25.15
C LYS A 355 14.43 -26.97 24.92
N GLU A 356 13.73 -27.37 25.98
CA GLU A 356 12.73 -28.43 25.95
C GLU A 356 11.60 -28.11 24.95
N GLU A 357 11.21 -26.84 24.84
CA GLU A 357 10.18 -26.40 23.90
C GLU A 357 10.58 -26.64 22.45
N PHE A 358 11.85 -26.39 22.11
CA PHE A 358 12.37 -26.64 20.77
C PHE A 358 12.35 -28.13 20.45
N LEU A 359 12.85 -28.96 21.37
CA LEU A 359 12.85 -30.41 21.22
C LEU A 359 11.43 -30.97 21.09
N HIS A 360 10.48 -30.47 21.87
CA HIS A 360 9.08 -30.85 21.75
C HIS A 360 8.49 -30.47 20.38
N LEU A 361 8.66 -29.21 19.95
CA LEU A 361 8.17 -28.73 18.66
C LEU A 361 8.77 -29.50 17.48
N SER A 362 10.07 -29.82 17.56
CA SER A 362 10.78 -30.58 16.53
C SER A 362 10.16 -31.96 16.26
N ASN A 363 9.35 -32.50 17.17
CA ASN A 363 8.67 -33.77 17.00
C ASN A 363 7.23 -33.64 16.48
N ILE A 364 6.57 -32.51 16.74
CA ILE A 364 5.12 -32.35 16.46
C ILE A 364 4.82 -31.39 15.30
N ASN A 365 5.79 -30.60 14.87
CA ASN A 365 5.57 -29.58 13.86
C ASN A 365 5.23 -30.20 12.48
N LYS A 366 4.27 -29.57 11.77
CA LYS A 366 3.74 -30.03 10.47
C LYS A 366 4.08 -29.11 9.29
N VAL A 367 4.96 -28.12 9.49
CA VAL A 367 5.38 -27.20 8.43
C VAL A 367 6.08 -27.99 7.32
N LYS A 368 5.52 -27.89 6.11
CA LYS A 368 6.04 -28.53 4.90
C LYS A 368 6.75 -27.55 3.99
N ARG A 369 6.40 -26.27 4.09
CA ARG A 369 6.94 -25.19 3.27
C ARG A 369 7.46 -24.06 4.15
N LEU A 370 8.74 -23.76 4.01
CA LEU A 370 9.42 -22.65 4.65
C LEU A 370 10.00 -21.72 3.57
N ASP A 371 9.73 -20.43 3.67
CA ASP A 371 10.27 -19.41 2.79
C ASP A 371 10.94 -18.33 3.65
N ILE A 372 12.23 -18.12 3.45
CA ILE A 372 13.05 -17.14 4.17
C ILE A 372 13.58 -16.14 3.18
N ARG A 373 13.31 -14.87 3.43
CA ARG A 373 13.61 -13.82 2.47
C ARG A 373 15.07 -13.40 2.51
N GLU A 374 15.62 -13.32 3.71
CA GLU A 374 17.00 -12.90 3.96
C GLU A 374 18.00 -14.08 3.89
N THR A 375 19.28 -13.74 3.97
CA THR A 375 20.37 -14.72 3.98
C THR A 375 20.39 -15.51 5.29
N CYS A 376 20.57 -16.83 5.21
CA CYS A 376 20.75 -17.69 6.38
C CYS A 376 22.16 -18.28 6.41
N THR A 377 22.74 -18.38 7.61
CA THR A 377 23.94 -19.17 7.87
C THR A 377 23.63 -20.67 7.78
N LEU A 378 24.67 -21.49 7.61
CA LEU A 378 24.53 -22.95 7.58
C LEU A 378 23.96 -23.50 8.90
N GLU A 379 24.36 -22.93 10.04
CA GLU A 379 23.89 -23.38 11.35
C GLU A 379 22.41 -23.05 11.57
N GLU A 380 21.94 -21.90 11.09
CA GLU A 380 20.51 -21.57 11.08
C GLU A 380 19.72 -22.52 10.19
N ILE A 381 20.22 -22.87 9.00
CA ILE A 381 19.57 -23.84 8.12
C ILE A 381 19.48 -25.20 8.81
N LYS A 382 20.55 -25.69 9.46
CA LYS A 382 20.53 -26.94 10.23
C LYS A 382 19.52 -26.88 11.37
N MET A 383 19.45 -25.76 12.08
CA MET A 383 18.47 -25.54 13.14
C MET A 383 17.03 -25.65 12.61
N LEU A 384 16.71 -24.95 11.51
CA LEU A 384 15.38 -24.97 10.91
C LEU A 384 14.99 -26.35 10.40
N VAL A 385 15.93 -27.06 9.77
CA VAL A 385 15.74 -28.44 9.33
C VAL A 385 15.40 -29.36 10.51
N ASN A 386 16.09 -29.18 11.65
CA ASN A 386 15.81 -29.95 12.85
C ASN A 386 14.44 -29.59 13.46
N LEU A 387 14.07 -28.31 13.44
CA LEU A 387 12.77 -27.84 13.94
C LEU A 387 11.58 -28.32 13.08
N PHE A 388 11.79 -28.48 11.78
CA PHE A 388 10.75 -28.84 10.80
C PHE A 388 11.04 -30.20 10.16
N PRO A 389 10.81 -31.33 10.87
CA PRO A 389 11.17 -32.67 10.37
C PRO A 389 10.39 -33.09 9.10
N GLN A 390 9.23 -32.47 8.85
CA GLN A 390 8.36 -32.72 7.70
C GLN A 390 8.59 -31.73 6.54
N LEU A 391 9.65 -30.93 6.59
CA LEU A 391 9.95 -29.92 5.58
C LEU A 391 10.20 -30.56 4.21
N GLN A 392 9.42 -30.12 3.20
CA GLN A 392 9.51 -30.58 1.81
C GLN A 392 10.09 -29.49 0.90
N TYR A 393 9.91 -28.23 1.28
CA TYR A 393 10.34 -27.06 0.53
C TYR A 393 10.99 -26.03 1.45
N LEU A 394 12.21 -25.64 1.13
CA LEU A 394 12.91 -24.53 1.75
C LEU A 394 13.37 -23.54 0.67
N GLN A 395 12.94 -22.29 0.77
CA GLN A 395 13.45 -21.20 -0.05
C GLN A 395 14.19 -20.21 0.83
N THR A 396 15.35 -19.76 0.38
CA THR A 396 16.16 -18.71 1.01
C THR A 396 16.53 -17.64 -0.02
N ALA A 397 17.13 -16.53 0.41
CA ALA A 397 17.68 -15.50 -0.50
C ALA A 397 18.63 -16.09 -1.58
N HIS A 398 19.36 -17.16 -1.21
CA HIS A 398 20.37 -17.79 -2.07
C HIS A 398 19.84 -18.87 -3.01
N GLY A 399 18.56 -19.24 -2.91
CA GLY A 399 17.95 -20.21 -3.83
C GLY A 399 16.87 -21.08 -3.21
N LYS A 400 16.54 -22.16 -3.93
CA LYS A 400 15.48 -23.11 -3.56
C LYS A 400 16.07 -24.50 -3.32
N ILE A 401 15.68 -25.12 -2.21
CA ILE A 401 16.05 -26.48 -1.82
C ILE A 401 14.77 -27.31 -1.75
N PHE A 402 14.73 -28.41 -2.51
CA PHE A 402 13.64 -29.37 -2.51
C PHE A 402 14.09 -30.65 -1.82
N PHE A 403 13.23 -31.21 -0.97
CA PHE A 403 13.51 -32.47 -0.27
C PHE A 403 12.58 -33.56 -0.79
N GLU A 404 13.16 -34.61 -1.40
CA GLU A 404 12.39 -35.75 -1.90
C GLU A 404 11.96 -36.72 -0.79
N LYS A 405 12.62 -36.67 0.39
CA LYS A 405 12.36 -37.51 1.56
C LYS A 405 12.59 -36.73 2.87
N PRO A 406 11.93 -37.11 4.00
CA PRO A 406 12.11 -36.43 5.29
C PRO A 406 13.59 -36.41 5.75
N LEU A 407 13.99 -35.25 6.27
CA LEU A 407 15.35 -34.70 6.28
C LEU A 407 16.41 -35.39 7.16
N LYS A 408 16.04 -36.38 7.97
CA LYS A 408 16.97 -36.99 8.96
C LYS A 408 18.25 -37.60 8.33
N THR A 409 18.32 -37.75 7.01
CA THR A 409 19.51 -38.25 6.28
C THR A 409 20.10 -37.28 5.24
N ALA A 410 19.49 -36.11 4.98
CA ALA A 410 19.82 -35.29 3.79
C ALA A 410 20.81 -34.13 4.03
N ILE A 411 21.26 -33.89 5.27
CA ILE A 411 22.12 -32.74 5.63
C ILE A 411 23.46 -32.73 4.85
N PHE A 412 23.91 -33.88 4.32
CA PHE A 412 25.18 -34.01 3.61
C PHE A 412 25.19 -33.44 2.17
N PHE A 413 24.06 -33.04 1.60
CA PHE A 413 23.99 -32.63 0.18
C PHE A 413 23.77 -31.14 -0.07
N ILE A 414 23.75 -30.30 0.98
CA ILE A 414 23.73 -28.84 0.79
C ILE A 414 25.14 -28.40 0.36
N ARG A 415 25.43 -28.50 -0.94
CA ARG A 415 26.57 -27.81 -1.54
C ARG A 415 26.13 -26.38 -1.84
N PRO A 416 26.57 -25.36 -1.08
CA PRO A 416 26.30 -23.98 -1.46
C PRO A 416 26.95 -23.73 -2.82
N ARG A 417 26.13 -23.45 -3.84
CA ARG A 417 26.61 -22.79 -5.06
C ARG A 417 26.84 -21.33 -4.68
N PHE A 418 27.99 -21.03 -4.08
CA PHE A 418 28.48 -19.67 -4.00
C PHE A 418 28.82 -19.21 -5.42
N TYR A 419 28.12 -18.18 -5.89
CA TYR A 419 28.48 -17.39 -7.08
C TYR A 419 28.97 -16.03 -6.63
#